data_AF-A0A353R199-F1
#
_entry.id   AF-A0A353R199-F1
#
_cell.length_a   1.000
_cell.length_b   1.000
_cell.length_c   1.000
_cell.angle_alpha   90.00
_cell.angle_beta   90.00
_cell.angle_gamma   90.00
#
_symmetry.space_group_name_H-M   'P 1'
#
loop_
_entity.id
_entity.type
_entity.pdbx_description
1 polymer ?
#
loop_
_entity_poly.entity_id
_entity_poly.type
_entity_poly.pdbx_seq_one_letter_code
_entity_poly.pdbx_strand_id
1 'polypeptide(L)'
;IVKHANPCGVAVAESALVAYERAYATDPTSAFGGIIAFNRPLDEATAQAIIARQFVEVIVAPEISAGALQVLSTKPNVRLLNCGPLPPVPVPALEWRSVAGGMLVQ
;
A
#
# COMPACT_ATOMS: atom_id res chain seq x y z
N ILE A 1 -1.41 3.81 -4.26
CA ILE A 1 -2.09 4.56 -3.19
C ILE A 1 -3.58 4.55 -3.48
N VAL A 2 -4.38 4.12 -2.50
CA VAL A 2 -5.82 3.93 -2.64
C VAL A 2 -6.55 4.72 -1.55
N LYS A 3 -7.70 5.32 -1.87
CA LYS A 3 -8.62 5.92 -0.91
C LYS A 3 -10.06 5.62 -1.33
N HIS A 4 -10.91 5.27 -0.37
CA HIS A 4 -12.29 4.84 -0.60
C HIS A 4 -12.41 3.77 -1.72
N ALA A 5 -11.52 2.77 -1.71
CA ALA A 5 -11.40 1.72 -2.72
C ALA A 5 -11.07 2.18 -4.16
N ASN A 6 -10.70 3.46 -4.36
CA ASN A 6 -10.29 4.00 -5.65
C ASN A 6 -8.79 4.34 -5.67
N PRO A 7 -8.05 4.06 -6.76
CA PRO A 7 -6.66 4.46 -6.88
C PRO A 7 -6.55 5.99 -7.03
N CYS A 8 -5.77 6.63 -6.16
CA CYS A 8 -5.42 8.06 -6.30
C CYS A 8 -3.99 8.27 -6.82
N GLY A 9 -3.16 7.23 -6.84
CA GLY A 9 -1.81 7.28 -7.41
C GLY A 9 -1.19 5.90 -7.58
N VAL A 10 -0.60 5.65 -8.74
CA VAL A 10 0.07 4.39 -9.09
C VAL A 10 1.31 4.73 -9.90
N ALA A 11 2.44 4.10 -9.59
CA ALA A 11 3.66 4.26 -10.37
C ALA A 11 4.52 3.00 -10.30
N VAL A 12 5.33 2.82 -11.34
CA VAL A 12 6.41 1.83 -11.42
C VAL A 12 7.71 2.58 -11.59
N ALA A 13 8.74 2.17 -10.86
CA ALA A 13 10.06 2.75 -10.91
C ALA A 13 11.13 1.72 -10.50
N GLU A 14 12.39 2.15 -10.58
CA GLU A 14 13.58 1.40 -10.22
C GLU A 14 13.69 1.08 -8.72
N SER A 15 13.05 1.88 -7.86
CA SER A 15 13.04 1.67 -6.41
C SER A 15 11.68 1.99 -5.78
N ALA A 16 11.43 1.45 -4.58
CA ALA A 16 10.20 1.70 -3.82
C ALA A 16 10.02 3.20 -3.54
N LEU A 17 11.11 3.90 -3.20
CA LEU A 17 11.10 5.33 -2.97
C LEU A 17 10.67 6.10 -4.22
N VAL A 18 11.29 5.86 -5.38
CA VAL A 18 10.93 6.60 -6.61
C VAL A 18 9.50 6.27 -7.07
N ALA A 19 9.07 5.02 -6.89
CA ALA A 19 7.69 4.63 -7.18
C ALA A 19 6.69 5.36 -6.25
N TYR A 20 6.99 5.42 -4.95
CA TYR A 20 6.18 6.16 -3.98
C TYR A 20 6.10 7.65 -4.34
N GLU A 21 7.24 8.27 -4.63
CA GLU A 21 7.34 9.69 -4.99
C GLU A 21 6.46 10.04 -6.20
N ARG A 22 6.55 9.25 -7.27
CA ARG A 22 5.74 9.44 -8.47
C ARG A 22 4.25 9.19 -8.22
N ALA A 23 3.91 8.15 -7.46
CA ALA A 23 2.51 7.84 -7.13
C ALA A 23 1.89 8.91 -6.23
N TYR A 24 2.65 9.46 -5.27
CA TYR A 24 2.20 10.54 -4.40
C TYR A 24 1.94 11.83 -5.19
N ALA A 25 2.80 12.14 -6.16
CA ALA A 25 2.67 13.34 -7.00
C ALA A 25 1.40 13.36 -7.88
N THR A 26 0.73 12.22 -8.09
CA THR A 26 -0.52 12.15 -8.85
C THR A 26 -1.65 12.95 -8.20
N ASP A 27 -1.89 12.72 -6.90
CA ASP A 27 -2.90 13.43 -6.12
C ASP A 27 -2.53 13.42 -4.61
N PRO A 28 -1.69 14.38 -4.17
CA PRO A 28 -1.28 14.51 -2.78
C PRO A 28 -2.46 14.72 -1.81
N THR A 29 -3.51 15.40 -2.28
CA THR A 29 -4.69 15.72 -1.46
C THR A 29 -5.48 14.45 -1.14
N SER A 30 -5.73 13.61 -2.15
CA SER A 30 -6.42 12.33 -1.95
C SER A 30 -5.52 11.28 -1.29
N ALA A 31 -4.20 11.37 -1.41
CA ALA A 31 -3.29 10.42 -0.77
C ALA A 31 -3.31 10.52 0.77
N PHE A 32 -3.63 11.70 1.34
CA PHE A 32 -3.66 11.90 2.79
C PHE A 32 -4.69 10.99 3.47
N GLY A 33 -4.25 10.18 4.43
CA GLY A 33 -5.07 9.16 5.10
C GLY A 33 -5.41 7.96 4.21
N GLY A 34 -4.71 7.78 3.09
CA GLY A 34 -4.92 6.65 2.19
C GLY A 34 -4.29 5.34 2.68
N ILE A 35 -4.39 4.33 1.82
CA ILE A 35 -3.75 3.02 1.95
C ILE A 35 -2.62 2.95 0.92
N ILE A 36 -1.40 2.62 1.35
CA ILE A 36 -0.24 2.44 0.48
C ILE A 36 0.12 0.96 0.41
N ALA A 37 0.23 0.43 -0.80
CA ALA A 37 0.62 -0.95 -1.05
C ALA A 37 1.89 -0.99 -1.91
N PHE A 38 2.84 -1.82 -1.51
CA PHE A 38 4.06 -2.12 -2.25
C PHE A 38 4.05 -3.58 -2.71
N ASN A 39 4.57 -3.84 -3.91
CA ASN A 39 4.81 -5.19 -4.42
C ASN A 39 6.25 -5.68 -4.19
N ARG A 40 7.04 -4.93 -3.42
CA ARG A 40 8.44 -5.17 -3.05
C ARG A 40 8.65 -4.81 -1.58
N PRO A 41 9.75 -5.27 -0.94
CA PRO A 41 10.06 -4.93 0.44
C PRO A 41 10.05 -3.42 0.70
N LEU A 42 9.51 -3.00 1.85
CA LEU A 42 9.54 -1.62 2.30
C LEU A 42 10.85 -1.34 3.06
N ASP A 43 11.63 -0.38 2.56
CA ASP A 43 12.86 0.08 3.18
C ASP A 43 12.67 1.31 4.08
N GLU A 44 13.72 1.63 4.85
CA GLU A 44 13.70 2.74 5.81
C GLU A 44 13.54 4.10 5.12
N ALA A 45 14.25 4.34 4.02
CA ALA A 45 14.21 5.61 3.31
C ALA A 45 12.81 5.91 2.75
N THR A 46 12.14 4.90 2.21
CA THR A 46 10.76 4.99 1.72
C THR A 46 9.80 5.23 2.89
N ALA A 47 9.97 4.52 4.01
CA ALA A 47 9.15 4.73 5.20
C ALA A 47 9.27 6.16 5.76
N GLN A 48 10.49 6.71 5.81
CA GLN A 48 10.76 8.09 6.23
C GLN A 48 10.06 9.09 5.31
N ALA A 49 10.20 8.91 3.99
CA ALA A 49 9.57 9.77 3.00
C ALA A 49 8.04 9.78 3.14
N ILE A 50 7.42 8.63 3.39
CA ILE A 50 5.98 8.51 3.61
C ILE A 50 5.52 9.37 4.78
N ILE A 51 6.11 9.16 5.96
CA ILE A 51 5.64 9.81 7.19
C ILE A 51 6.03 11.29 7.29
N ALA A 52 7.00 11.74 6.50
CA ALA A 52 7.40 13.14 6.40
C ALA A 52 6.39 13.97 5.59
N ARG A 53 5.69 13.35 4.63
CA ARG A 53 4.81 14.05 3.69
C ARG A 53 3.35 14.02 4.08
N GLN A 54 2.91 12.92 4.69
CA GLN A 54 1.50 12.74 4.96
C GLN A 54 1.25 11.77 6.10
N PHE A 55 0.06 11.92 6.70
CA PHE A 55 -0.54 10.83 7.45
C PHE A 55 -1.03 9.76 6.47
N VAL A 56 -0.87 8.49 6.84
CA VAL A 56 -1.33 7.32 6.11
C VAL A 56 -2.03 6.38 7.09
N GLU A 57 -3.11 5.75 6.66
CA GLU A 57 -3.90 4.87 7.52
C GLU A 57 -3.32 3.45 7.59
N VAL A 58 -2.91 2.91 6.45
CA VAL A 58 -2.38 1.57 6.29
C VAL A 58 -1.21 1.57 5.31
N ILE A 59 -0.15 0.84 5.64
CA ILE A 59 0.92 0.48 4.72
C ILE A 59 1.00 -1.05 4.66
N VAL A 60 1.00 -1.61 3.45
CA VAL A 60 1.16 -3.04 3.21
C VAL A 60 2.31 -3.31 2.25
N ALA A 61 3.15 -4.29 2.58
CA ALA A 61 4.25 -4.73 1.74
C ALA A 61 4.56 -6.22 2.00
N PRO A 62 5.20 -6.93 1.05
CA PRO A 62 5.56 -8.33 1.22
C PRO A 62 6.60 -8.57 2.32
N GLU A 63 7.46 -7.58 2.58
CA GLU A 63 8.46 -7.60 3.63
C GLU A 63 8.69 -6.17 4.15
N ILE A 64 9.06 -6.04 5.42
CA ILE A 64 9.32 -4.77 6.10
C ILE A 64 10.73 -4.83 6.68
N SER A 65 11.59 -3.89 6.29
CA SER A 65 12.93 -3.81 6.88
C SER A 65 12.87 -3.38 8.36
N ALA A 66 13.90 -3.74 9.13
CA ALA A 66 13.99 -3.32 10.54
C ALA A 66 13.98 -1.79 10.70
N GLY A 67 14.67 -1.07 9.81
CA GLY A 67 14.67 0.40 9.79
C GLY A 67 13.29 0.99 9.47
N ALA A 68 12.58 0.43 8.49
CA ALA A 68 11.20 0.83 8.18
C ALA A 68 10.27 0.62 9.37
N LEU A 69 10.39 -0.54 10.05
CA LEU A 69 9.60 -0.85 11.24
C LEU A 69 9.87 0.16 12.36
N GLN A 70 11.14 0.50 12.61
CA GLN A 70 11.50 1.48 13.63
C GLN A 70 10.93 2.88 13.34
N VAL A 71 11.03 3.34 12.09
CA VAL A 71 10.47 4.61 11.64
C VAL A 71 8.96 4.66 11.83
N LEU A 72 8.26 3.62 11.36
CA LEU A 72 6.79 3.58 11.42
C LEU A 72 6.25 3.36 12.84
N SER A 73 7.04 2.75 13.72
CA SER A 73 6.68 2.60 15.15
C SER A 73 6.55 3.93 15.88
N THR A 74 7.11 5.03 15.34
CA THR A 74 6.91 6.39 15.87
C THR A 74 5.51 6.95 15.60
N LYS A 75 4.71 6.28 14.77
CA LYS A 75 3.36 6.72 14.36
C LYS A 75 2.33 5.71 14.88
N PRO A 76 1.78 5.91 16.09
CA PRO A 76 0.97 4.90 16.78
C PRO A 76 -0.32 4.50 16.04
N ASN A 77 -0.81 5.36 15.14
CA ASN A 77 -2.04 5.14 14.40
C ASN A 77 -1.83 4.52 13.00
N VAL A 78 -0.57 4.30 12.57
CA VAL A 78 -0.28 3.67 11.28
C VAL A 78 -0.40 2.16 11.44
N ARG A 79 -1.27 1.53 10.64
CA ARG A 79 -1.36 0.07 10.57
C ARG A 79 -0.35 -0.44 9.55
N LEU A 80 0.65 -1.18 10.02
CA LEU A 80 1.68 -1.77 9.17
C LEU A 80 1.40 -3.27 8.99
N LEU A 81 1.22 -3.70 7.75
CA LEU A 81 0.92 -5.09 7.40
C LEU A 81 2.05 -5.69 6.56
N ASN A 82 2.61 -6.78 7.05
CA ASN A 82 3.45 -7.67 6.25
C ASN A 82 2.54 -8.75 5.65
N CYS A 83 2.37 -8.75 4.32
CA CYS A 83 1.54 -9.73 3.62
C CYS A 83 2.30 -10.98 3.15
N GLY A 84 3.60 -11.06 3.42
CA GLY A 84 4.47 -12.13 2.95
C GLY A 84 4.72 -12.11 1.45
N PRO A 85 5.44 -13.11 0.93
CA PRO A 85 5.77 -13.20 -0.48
C PRO A 85 4.52 -13.20 -1.36
N LEU A 86 4.52 -12.34 -2.39
CA LEU A 86 3.45 -12.31 -3.37
C LEU A 86 3.64 -13.44 -4.40
N PRO A 87 2.56 -14.11 -4.84
CA PRO A 87 2.66 -15.15 -5.86
C PRO A 87 3.17 -14.53 -7.19
N PRO A 88 4.07 -15.22 -7.92
CA PRO A 88 4.66 -14.69 -9.16
C PRO A 88 3.66 -14.62 -10.31
N VAL A 89 2.61 -15.46 -10.26
CA VAL A 89 1.52 -15.49 -11.23
C VAL A 89 0.20 -15.45 -10.45
N PRO A 90 -0.73 -14.56 -10.80
CA PRO A 90 -2.07 -14.58 -10.23
C PRO A 90 -2.71 -15.95 -10.48
N VAL A 91 -3.11 -16.64 -9.41
CA VAL A 91 -3.84 -17.89 -9.54
C VAL A 91 -5.29 -17.54 -9.90
N PRO A 92 -5.89 -18.14 -10.95
CA PRO A 92 -7.31 -17.99 -11.22
C PRO A 92 -8.11 -18.32 -9.97
N ALA A 93 -8.89 -17.36 -9.49
CA ALA A 93 -9.71 -17.51 -8.30
C ALA A 93 -11.13 -17.09 -8.65
N LEU A 94 -12.10 -17.85 -8.16
CA LEU A 94 -13.50 -17.46 -8.26
C LEU A 94 -13.73 -16.22 -7.39
N GLU A 95 -14.32 -15.18 -7.95
CA GLU A 95 -14.77 -14.00 -7.23
C GLU A 95 -16.23 -14.17 -6.83
N TRP A 96 -16.53 -13.92 -5.54
CA TRP A 96 -17.84 -14.13 -4.95
C TRP A 96 -18.43 -12.76 -4.62
N ARG A 97 -19.60 -12.44 -5.17
CA ARG A 97 -20.27 -11.16 -4.91
C ARG A 97 -21.71 -11.37 -4.46
N SER A 98 -21.99 -10.98 -3.22
CA SER A 98 -23.34 -11.05 -2.64
C SER A 98 -24.32 -10.13 -3.38
N VAL A 99 -25.52 -10.64 -3.66
CA VAL A 99 -26.65 -9.89 -4.23
C VAL A 99 -27.93 -10.22 -3.46
N ALA A 100 -28.98 -9.43 -3.63
CA ALA A 100 -30.26 -9.70 -2.97
C ALA A 100 -30.77 -11.10 -3.36
N GLY A 101 -30.95 -11.97 -2.35
CA GLY A 101 -31.45 -13.33 -2.55
C GLY A 101 -30.43 -14.36 -3.03
N GLY A 102 -29.14 -14.02 -3.15
CA GLY A 102 -28.14 -14.99 -3.59
C GLY A 102 -26.73 -14.42 -3.76
N MET A 103 -25.98 -15.00 -4.70
CA MET A 103 -24.57 -14.69 -4.95
C MET A 103 -24.20 -14.91 -6.41
N LEU A 104 -23.38 -14.02 -6.94
CA LEU A 104 -22.73 -14.17 -8.24
C LEU A 104 -21.33 -14.77 -8.05
N VAL A 105 -20.92 -15.65 -8.96
CA VAL A 105 -19.59 -16.27 -8.98
C VAL A 105 -19.02 -16.12 -10.40
N GLN A 106 -17.84 -15.52 -10.52
CA GLN A 106 -17.12 -15.33 -11.80
C GLN A 106 -15.65 -15.71 -11.69
#